data_AF-A0A1Q3MKW8-F1
#
_entry.id   AF-A0A1Q3MKW8-F1
#
_cell.length_a   1.000
_cell.length_b   1.000
_cell.length_c   1.000
_cell.angle_alpha   90.00
_cell.angle_beta   90.00
_cell.angle_gamma   90.00
#
_symmetry.space_group_name_H-M   'P 1'
#
loop_
_entity.id
_entity.type
_entity.pdbx_description
1 polymer ?
#
loop_
_entity_poly.entity_id
_entity_poly.type
_entity_poly.pdbx_seq_one_letter_code
_entity_poly.pdbx_strand_id
1 'polypeptide(L)'
;MAPVLVDVKMLMQAQVDEMVGGLMISVASGIVLGIAVLLIVYKMIDGDIPAAPGMGSLVGIVGVLLLTVKAPHPAIPAIVLVVALTLMAFFPFALNQLDKADLLSFDVDRLEKSYQSLAARPDNFAAKLEVAKALHSQGFVHQAIAIASATLDTISSERDSVSNRSLRDQFKDEDYRVKQWMRTAGKAPLYAHHMKCPKCGHENALSSPLCEKCGNAFLLDVARKGDNKSKVVGKLVLAWGILALYIVGVAAVSVNLSGAKAVGVISVALLGLGGFFAWLFRRPSLA
;
A
#
# COMPACT_ATOMS: atom_id res chain seq x y z
N MET A 1 -40.57 -26.22 48.00
CA MET A 1 -40.46 -26.90 46.68
C MET A 1 -40.68 -25.96 45.50
N ALA A 2 -41.53 -24.93 45.59
CA ALA A 2 -41.69 -23.91 44.54
C ALA A 2 -40.41 -23.10 44.16
N PRO A 3 -39.53 -22.66 45.09
CA PRO A 3 -38.36 -21.84 44.71
C PRO A 3 -37.31 -22.62 43.92
N VAL A 4 -37.09 -23.91 44.25
CA VAL A 4 -36.10 -24.77 43.57
C VAL A 4 -36.47 -25.05 42.10
N LEU A 5 -37.77 -25.14 41.79
CA LEU A 5 -38.25 -25.32 40.42
C LEU A 5 -38.09 -24.05 39.56
N VAL A 6 -38.13 -22.87 40.17
CA VAL A 6 -37.90 -21.59 39.47
C VAL A 6 -36.42 -21.44 39.14
N ASP A 7 -35.51 -21.79 40.05
CA ASP A 7 -34.06 -21.73 39.82
C ASP A 7 -33.60 -22.68 38.71
N VAL A 8 -34.10 -23.93 38.70
CA VAL A 8 -33.77 -24.89 37.65
C VAL A 8 -34.27 -24.42 36.28
N LYS A 9 -35.50 -23.88 36.21
CA LYS A 9 -36.05 -23.35 34.95
C LYS A 9 -35.27 -22.13 34.45
N MET A 10 -34.83 -21.27 35.37
CA MET A 10 -34.03 -20.08 35.04
C MET A 10 -32.63 -20.44 34.53
N LEU A 11 -31.97 -21.43 35.15
CA LEU A 11 -30.69 -21.96 34.69
C LEU A 11 -30.81 -22.66 33.33
N MET A 12 -31.87 -23.45 33.12
CA MET A 12 -32.11 -24.13 31.84
C MET A 12 -32.39 -23.12 30.72
N GLN A 13 -33.11 -22.04 31.02
CA GLN A 13 -33.42 -20.99 30.04
C GLN A 13 -32.18 -20.15 29.69
N ALA A 14 -31.34 -19.81 30.67
CA ALA A 14 -30.06 -19.16 30.42
C ALA A 14 -29.13 -20.00 29.54
N GLN A 15 -29.08 -21.32 29.76
CA GLN A 15 -28.27 -22.24 28.97
C GLN A 15 -28.80 -22.39 27.53
N VAL A 16 -30.12 -22.37 27.35
CA VAL A 16 -30.76 -22.37 26.01
C VAL A 16 -30.47 -21.06 25.28
N ASP A 17 -30.59 -19.91 25.95
CA ASP A 17 -30.30 -18.59 25.34
C ASP A 17 -28.83 -18.46 24.92
N GLU A 18 -27.90 -19.00 25.71
CA GLU A 18 -26.47 -19.04 25.37
C GLU A 18 -26.18 -19.95 24.16
N MET A 19 -26.84 -21.12 24.08
CA MET A 19 -26.76 -22.00 22.91
C MET A 19 -27.33 -21.36 21.64
N VAL A 20 -28.50 -20.71 21.74
CA VAL A 20 -29.13 -20.03 20.61
C VAL A 20 -28.28 -18.85 20.14
N GLY A 21 -27.72 -18.07 21.06
CA GLY A 21 -26.80 -16.98 20.74
C GLY A 21 -25.54 -17.45 20.01
N GLY A 22 -24.89 -18.52 20.51
CA GLY A 22 -23.72 -19.12 19.87
C GLY A 22 -24.01 -19.67 18.48
N LEU A 23 -25.17 -20.30 18.29
CA LEU A 23 -25.62 -20.81 16.98
C LEU A 23 -25.80 -19.67 15.97
N MET A 24 -26.48 -18.58 16.36
CA MET A 24 -26.73 -17.43 15.48
C MET A 24 -25.43 -16.76 15.03
N ILE A 25 -24.46 -16.58 15.94
CA ILE A 25 -23.15 -16.02 15.62
C ILE A 25 -22.35 -16.95 14.69
N SER A 26 -22.45 -18.27 14.89
CA SER A 26 -21.79 -19.25 14.03
C SER A 26 -22.35 -19.23 12.60
N VAL A 27 -23.67 -19.09 12.45
CA VAL A 27 -24.33 -18.90 11.14
C VAL A 27 -23.83 -17.62 10.47
N ALA A 28 -23.80 -16.49 11.18
CA ALA A 28 -23.29 -15.23 10.65
C ALA A 28 -21.82 -15.33 10.21
N SER A 29 -20.98 -15.99 11.02
CA SER A 29 -19.59 -16.27 10.69
C SER A 29 -19.47 -17.13 9.43
N GLY A 30 -20.32 -18.14 9.29
CA GLY A 30 -20.38 -19.00 8.10
C GLY A 30 -20.70 -18.22 6.82
N ILE A 31 -21.64 -17.27 6.88
CA ILE A 31 -21.96 -16.41 5.72
C ILE A 31 -20.75 -15.56 5.31
N VAL A 32 -20.12 -14.87 6.27
CA VAL A 32 -18.96 -14.01 6.01
C VAL A 32 -17.79 -14.81 5.44
N LEU A 33 -17.47 -15.96 6.06
CA LEU A 33 -16.42 -16.85 5.59
C LEU A 33 -16.76 -17.49 4.24
N GLY A 34 -18.04 -17.78 3.98
CA GLY A 34 -18.52 -18.27 2.69
C GLY A 34 -18.28 -17.24 1.57
N ILE A 35 -18.53 -15.96 1.82
CA ILE A 35 -18.19 -14.88 0.89
C ILE A 35 -16.68 -14.85 0.63
N ALA A 36 -15.85 -14.99 1.68
CA ALA A 36 -14.39 -15.05 1.51
C ALA A 36 -13.94 -16.23 0.65
N VAL A 37 -14.55 -17.41 0.82
CA VAL A 37 -14.30 -18.60 -0.01
C VAL A 37 -14.63 -18.30 -1.47
N LEU A 38 -15.79 -17.73 -1.76
CA LEU A 38 -16.18 -17.37 -3.12
C LEU A 38 -15.19 -16.39 -3.76
N LEU A 39 -14.73 -15.39 -3.02
CA LEU A 39 -13.73 -14.42 -3.49
C LEU A 39 -12.38 -15.07 -3.79
N ILE A 40 -11.94 -16.02 -2.95
CA ILE A 40 -10.68 -16.76 -3.19
C ILE A 40 -10.80 -17.62 -4.45
N VAL A 41 -11.90 -18.36 -4.59
CA VAL A 41 -12.14 -19.20 -5.78
C VAL A 41 -12.18 -18.34 -7.04
N TYR A 42 -12.91 -17.22 -7.00
CA TYR A 42 -12.95 -16.26 -8.11
C TYR A 42 -11.53 -15.78 -8.50
N LYS A 43 -10.71 -15.38 -7.51
CA LYS A 43 -9.33 -14.95 -7.76
C LYS A 43 -8.38 -16.05 -8.22
N MET A 44 -8.65 -17.31 -7.87
CA MET A 44 -7.89 -18.44 -8.41
C MET A 44 -8.23 -18.69 -9.87
N ILE A 45 -9.50 -18.50 -10.27
CA ILE A 45 -9.95 -18.64 -11.66
C ILE A 45 -9.33 -17.53 -12.54
N ASP A 46 -9.28 -16.30 -12.04
CA ASP A 46 -8.68 -15.16 -12.74
C ASP A 46 -7.14 -15.25 -12.85
N GLY A 47 -6.51 -16.20 -12.15
CA GLY A 47 -5.06 -16.37 -12.13
C GLY A 47 -4.32 -15.38 -11.22
N ASP A 48 -5.05 -14.52 -10.49
CA ASP A 48 -4.51 -13.58 -9.50
C ASP A 48 -3.82 -14.33 -8.33
N ILE A 49 -4.38 -15.47 -7.91
CA ILE A 49 -3.86 -16.28 -6.81
C ILE A 49 -3.42 -17.64 -7.35
N PRO A 50 -2.14 -18.03 -7.16
CA PRO A 50 -1.68 -19.36 -7.55
C PRO A 50 -2.46 -20.47 -6.84
N ALA A 51 -2.63 -21.63 -7.49
CA ALA A 51 -3.49 -22.69 -6.99
C ALA A 51 -3.11 -23.21 -5.59
N ALA A 52 -1.81 -23.34 -5.32
CA ALA A 52 -1.31 -23.85 -4.04
C ALA A 52 -1.68 -22.97 -2.82
N PRO A 53 -1.35 -21.66 -2.78
CA PRO A 53 -1.77 -20.79 -1.69
C PRO A 53 -3.29 -20.65 -1.62
N GLY A 54 -4.00 -20.61 -2.75
CA GLY A 54 -5.47 -20.56 -2.77
C GLY A 54 -6.10 -21.78 -2.08
N MET A 55 -5.65 -22.99 -2.40
CA MET A 55 -6.11 -24.22 -1.75
C MET A 55 -5.78 -24.23 -0.24
N GLY A 56 -4.58 -23.77 0.14
CA GLY A 56 -4.19 -23.61 1.54
C GLY A 56 -5.12 -22.68 2.31
N SER A 57 -5.51 -21.54 1.70
CA SER A 57 -6.48 -20.61 2.30
C SER A 57 -7.87 -21.24 2.46
N LEU A 58 -8.34 -22.02 1.49
CA LEU A 58 -9.63 -22.72 1.59
C LEU A 58 -9.64 -23.73 2.75
N VAL A 59 -8.60 -24.56 2.86
CA VAL A 59 -8.43 -25.49 3.99
C VAL A 59 -8.39 -24.73 5.31
N GLY A 60 -7.68 -23.60 5.36
CA GLY A 60 -7.64 -22.73 6.53
C GLY A 60 -9.02 -22.20 6.93
N ILE A 61 -9.81 -21.69 5.98
CA ILE A 61 -11.16 -21.17 6.25
C ILE A 61 -12.08 -22.28 6.76
N VAL A 62 -12.04 -23.47 6.15
CA VAL A 62 -12.81 -24.63 6.64
C VAL A 62 -12.37 -24.99 8.06
N GLY A 63 -11.07 -24.98 8.36
CA GLY A 63 -10.56 -25.20 9.71
C GLY A 63 -11.09 -24.17 10.72
N VAL A 64 -11.08 -22.88 10.36
CA VAL A 64 -11.65 -21.81 11.19
C VAL A 64 -13.15 -21.98 11.39
N LEU A 65 -13.90 -22.39 10.35
CA LEU A 65 -15.33 -22.66 10.44
C LEU A 65 -15.62 -23.87 11.36
N LEU A 66 -14.78 -24.90 11.33
CA LEU A 66 -14.91 -26.03 12.27
C LEU A 66 -14.69 -25.59 13.72
N LEU A 67 -13.79 -24.62 13.96
CA LEU A 67 -13.58 -24.03 15.28
C LEU A 67 -14.76 -23.18 15.76
N THR A 68 -15.55 -22.58 14.86
CA THR A 68 -16.78 -21.87 15.27
C THR A 68 -17.91 -22.84 15.59
N VAL A 69 -18.05 -23.93 14.82
CA VAL A 69 -19.09 -24.94 15.05
C VAL A 69 -18.82 -25.78 16.31
N LYS A 70 -17.56 -26.21 16.51
CA LYS A 70 -17.13 -26.96 17.70
C LYS A 70 -16.29 -26.07 18.61
N ALA A 71 -16.85 -24.93 19.00
CA ALA A 71 -16.15 -23.94 19.80
C ALA A 71 -15.78 -24.48 21.20
N PRO A 72 -14.48 -24.56 21.56
CA PRO A 72 -14.06 -24.89 22.92
C PRO A 72 -14.54 -23.89 23.99
N HIS A 73 -14.83 -22.67 23.56
CA HIS A 73 -15.25 -21.56 24.41
C HIS A 73 -16.34 -20.75 23.69
N PRO A 74 -17.44 -20.35 24.38
CA PRO A 74 -18.58 -19.67 23.75
C PRO A 74 -18.24 -18.35 23.06
N ALA A 75 -17.13 -17.71 23.44
CA ALA A 75 -16.66 -16.47 22.81
C ALA A 75 -15.97 -16.66 21.44
N ILE A 76 -15.54 -17.88 21.07
CA ILE A 76 -14.73 -18.09 19.85
C ILE A 76 -15.46 -17.70 18.56
N PRO A 77 -16.74 -18.08 18.33
CA PRO A 77 -17.47 -17.65 17.14
C PRO A 77 -17.54 -16.13 17.01
N ALA A 78 -17.75 -15.43 18.13
CA ALA A 78 -17.80 -13.96 18.14
C ALA A 78 -16.44 -13.35 17.79
N ILE A 79 -15.34 -13.90 18.35
CA ILE A 79 -13.98 -13.44 18.03
C ILE A 79 -13.67 -13.65 16.55
N VAL A 80 -13.97 -14.84 16.01
CA VAL A 80 -13.75 -15.16 14.58
C VAL A 80 -14.53 -14.20 13.69
N LEU A 81 -15.80 -13.93 14.01
CA LEU A 81 -16.62 -12.98 13.26
C LEU A 81 -16.02 -11.58 13.25
N VAL A 82 -15.61 -11.08 14.43
CA VAL A 82 -15.00 -9.74 14.56
C VAL A 82 -13.69 -9.67 13.76
N VAL A 83 -12.84 -10.69 13.86
CA VAL A 83 -11.59 -10.76 13.07
C VAL A 83 -11.89 -10.75 11.57
N ALA A 84 -12.83 -11.59 11.11
CA ALA A 84 -13.20 -11.67 9.70
C ALA A 84 -13.74 -10.35 9.16
N LEU A 85 -14.67 -9.71 9.87
CA LEU A 85 -15.22 -8.41 9.49
C LEU A 85 -14.14 -7.32 9.46
N THR A 86 -13.23 -7.30 10.45
CA THR A 86 -12.16 -6.30 10.51
C THR A 86 -11.18 -6.48 9.35
N LEU A 87 -10.80 -7.71 9.03
CA LEU A 87 -9.91 -8.00 7.89
C LEU A 87 -10.57 -7.62 6.55
N MET A 88 -11.86 -7.90 6.39
CA MET A 88 -12.62 -7.48 5.21
C MET A 88 -12.72 -5.95 5.10
N ALA A 89 -12.95 -5.25 6.21
CA ALA A 89 -12.99 -3.79 6.23
C ALA A 89 -11.63 -3.15 5.90
N PHE A 90 -10.52 -3.82 6.23
CA PHE A 90 -9.17 -3.38 5.90
C PHE A 90 -8.75 -3.70 4.45
N PHE A 91 -9.40 -4.67 3.82
CA PHE A 91 -9.09 -5.09 2.45
C PHE A 91 -9.08 -3.96 1.40
N PRO A 92 -10.05 -3.03 1.31
CA PRO A 92 -10.00 -1.93 0.33
C PRO A 92 -8.78 -1.01 0.52
N PHE A 93 -8.34 -0.81 1.76
CA PHE A 93 -7.11 -0.07 2.03
C PHE A 93 -5.89 -0.84 1.52
N ALA A 94 -5.82 -2.15 1.77
CA ALA A 94 -4.75 -2.99 1.26
C ALA A 94 -4.68 -2.96 -0.28
N LEU A 95 -5.81 -3.07 -0.97
CA LEU A 95 -5.89 -2.97 -2.44
C LEU A 95 -5.34 -1.63 -2.93
N ASN A 96 -5.81 -0.51 -2.38
CA ASN A 96 -5.33 0.82 -2.78
C ASN A 96 -3.81 0.99 -2.57
N GLN A 97 -3.25 0.34 -1.55
CA GLN A 97 -1.80 0.37 -1.31
C GLN A 97 -1.02 -0.52 -2.29
N LEU A 98 -1.59 -1.65 -2.72
CA LEU A 98 -1.03 -2.48 -3.79
C LEU A 98 -1.11 -1.78 -5.14
N ASP A 99 -2.26 -1.19 -5.49
CA ASP A 99 -2.43 -0.45 -6.74
C ASP A 99 -1.42 0.69 -6.86
N LYS A 100 -1.20 1.44 -5.77
CA LYS A 100 -0.16 2.47 -5.72
C LYS A 100 1.24 1.90 -5.89
N ALA A 101 1.53 0.74 -5.33
CA ALA A 101 2.82 0.09 -5.51
C ALA A 101 3.01 -0.39 -6.97
N ASP A 102 1.95 -0.87 -7.60
CA ASP A 102 1.96 -1.32 -8.99
C ASP A 102 2.17 -0.14 -9.95
N LEU A 103 1.46 0.97 -9.74
CA LEU A 103 1.69 2.20 -10.50
C LEU A 103 3.14 2.70 -10.40
N LEU A 104 3.74 2.63 -9.21
CA LEU A 104 5.15 3.00 -9.04
C LEU A 104 6.09 2.06 -9.81
N SER A 105 5.81 0.75 -9.84
CA SER A 105 6.63 -0.19 -10.61
C SER A 105 6.55 0.06 -12.12
N PHE A 106 5.36 0.38 -12.65
CA PHE A 106 5.19 0.75 -14.05
C PHE A 106 5.96 2.04 -14.42
N ASP A 107 5.99 3.01 -13.51
CA ASP A 107 6.75 4.25 -13.71
C ASP A 107 8.27 3.99 -13.71
N VAL A 108 8.77 3.03 -12.94
CA VAL A 108 10.18 2.62 -12.98
C VAL A 108 10.53 1.95 -14.31
N ASP A 109 9.67 1.08 -14.83
CA ASP A 109 9.86 0.47 -16.15
C ASP A 109 9.82 1.50 -17.29
N ARG A 110 8.96 2.51 -17.17
CA ARG A 110 8.93 3.66 -18.09
C ARG A 110 10.23 4.47 -17.99
N LEU A 111 10.69 4.76 -16.77
CA LEU A 111 11.94 5.48 -16.53
C LEU A 111 13.13 4.73 -17.14
N GLU A 112 13.19 3.40 -16.97
CA GLU A 112 14.19 2.53 -17.57
C GLU A 112 14.26 2.68 -19.09
N LYS A 113 13.11 2.56 -19.77
CA LYS A 113 13.03 2.70 -21.25
C LYS A 113 13.47 4.09 -21.72
N SER A 114 13.12 5.13 -20.96
CA SER A 114 13.57 6.50 -21.25
C SER A 114 15.08 6.64 -21.08
N TYR A 115 15.68 6.02 -20.06
CA TYR A 115 17.13 5.99 -19.87
C TYR A 115 17.87 5.20 -20.95
N GLN A 116 17.31 4.07 -21.41
CA GLN A 116 17.88 3.31 -22.54
C GLN A 116 17.89 4.14 -23.82
N SER A 117 16.82 4.90 -24.07
CA SER A 117 16.74 5.83 -25.20
C SER A 117 17.77 6.96 -25.11
N LEU A 118 18.01 7.47 -23.90
CA LEU A 118 19.00 8.51 -23.64
C LEU A 118 20.44 7.97 -23.76
N ALA A 119 20.69 6.74 -23.35
CA ALA A 119 21.98 6.08 -23.51
C ALA A 119 22.32 5.86 -25.00
N ALA A 120 21.31 5.51 -25.82
CA ALA A 120 21.48 5.37 -27.26
C ALA A 120 21.72 6.72 -27.97
N ARG A 121 21.04 7.79 -27.52
CA ARG A 121 21.18 9.15 -28.07
C ARG A 121 21.16 10.20 -26.95
N PRO A 122 22.33 10.62 -26.44
CA PRO A 122 22.42 11.59 -25.34
C PRO A 122 21.86 12.98 -25.66
N ASP A 123 21.76 13.32 -26.95
CA ASP A 123 21.21 14.59 -27.44
C ASP A 123 19.70 14.53 -27.76
N ASN A 124 19.03 13.45 -27.36
CA ASN A 124 17.59 13.32 -27.60
C ASN A 124 16.80 14.12 -26.55
N PHE A 125 16.36 15.34 -26.91
CA PHE A 125 15.55 16.21 -26.07
C PHE A 125 14.27 15.52 -25.57
N ALA A 126 13.59 14.76 -26.44
CA ALA A 126 12.36 14.06 -26.07
C ALA A 126 12.62 13.00 -24.99
N ALA A 127 13.74 12.27 -25.07
CA ALA A 127 14.13 11.30 -24.05
C ALA A 127 14.42 11.98 -22.70
N LYS A 128 15.13 13.12 -22.69
CA LYS A 128 15.40 13.89 -21.46
C LYS A 128 14.10 14.40 -20.82
N LEU A 129 13.15 14.88 -21.63
CA LEU A 129 11.84 15.34 -21.13
C LEU A 129 10.97 14.18 -20.62
N GLU A 130 11.01 13.00 -21.27
CA GLU A 130 10.35 11.80 -20.76
C GLU A 130 10.97 11.27 -19.47
N VAL A 131 12.30 11.32 -19.32
CA VAL A 131 12.96 11.05 -18.03
C VAL A 131 12.45 12.00 -16.95
N ALA A 132 12.39 13.30 -17.24
CA ALA A 132 11.87 14.28 -16.28
C ALA A 132 10.40 14.01 -15.90
N LYS A 133 9.54 13.61 -16.84
CA LYS A 133 8.15 13.21 -16.54
C LYS A 133 8.07 12.05 -15.56
N ALA A 134 8.81 10.98 -15.85
CA ALA A 134 8.82 9.78 -15.01
C ALA A 134 9.42 10.07 -13.63
N LEU A 135 10.43 10.94 -13.53
CA LEU A 135 10.97 11.37 -12.25
C LEU A 135 9.97 12.21 -11.44
N HIS A 136 9.20 13.08 -12.11
CA HIS A 136 8.18 13.87 -11.44
C HIS A 136 7.07 12.98 -10.85
N SER A 137 6.64 11.94 -11.58
CA SER A 137 5.60 11.01 -11.07
C SER A 137 6.08 10.20 -9.87
N GLN A 138 7.37 9.89 -9.80
CA GLN A 138 8.00 9.22 -8.65
C GLN A 138 8.28 10.15 -7.45
N GLY A 139 8.00 11.45 -7.57
CA GLY A 139 8.20 12.41 -6.49
C GLY A 139 9.56 13.11 -6.46
N PHE A 140 10.44 12.88 -7.45
CA PHE A 140 11.68 13.64 -7.64
C PHE A 140 11.40 14.99 -8.30
N VAL A 141 10.54 15.80 -7.67
CA VAL A 141 9.96 17.01 -8.26
C VAL A 141 11.03 18.02 -8.68
N HIS A 142 12.01 18.28 -7.81
CA HIS A 142 13.04 19.29 -8.08
C HIS A 142 14.01 18.86 -9.19
N GLN A 143 14.47 17.61 -9.17
CA GLN A 143 15.32 17.05 -10.24
C GLN A 143 14.56 17.03 -11.57
N ALA A 144 13.30 16.62 -11.57
CA ALA A 144 12.47 16.63 -12.77
C ALA A 144 12.33 18.04 -13.36
N ILE A 145 12.04 19.05 -12.54
CA ILE A 145 11.95 20.45 -12.97
C ILE A 145 13.29 20.92 -13.54
N ALA A 146 14.41 20.65 -12.85
CA ALA A 146 15.73 21.09 -13.26
C ALA A 146 16.20 20.44 -14.57
N ILE A 147 15.98 19.13 -14.74
CA ILE A 147 16.30 18.41 -15.98
C ILE A 147 15.45 18.96 -17.13
N ALA A 148 14.15 19.14 -16.90
CA ALA A 148 13.24 19.58 -17.95
C ALA A 148 13.48 21.04 -18.35
N SER A 149 13.71 21.94 -17.39
CA SER A 149 14.03 23.35 -17.68
C SER A 149 15.35 23.47 -18.43
N ALA A 150 16.40 22.79 -17.96
CA ALA A 150 17.69 22.80 -18.63
C ALA A 150 17.59 22.23 -20.06
N THR A 151 16.77 21.19 -20.25
CA THR A 151 16.53 20.63 -21.59
C THR A 151 15.80 21.64 -22.47
N LEU A 152 14.71 22.25 -22.01
CA LEU A 152 13.94 23.23 -22.78
C LEU A 152 14.75 24.48 -23.15
N ASP A 153 15.68 24.90 -22.28
CA ASP A 153 16.57 26.04 -22.54
C ASP A 153 17.63 25.74 -23.60
N THR A 154 17.99 24.47 -23.81
CA THR A 154 18.90 24.06 -24.90
C THR A 154 18.22 23.97 -26.27
N ILE A 155 16.88 23.93 -26.32
CA ILE A 155 16.14 23.80 -27.58
C ILE A 155 16.08 25.14 -28.30
N SER A 156 16.48 25.16 -29.57
CA SER A 156 16.45 26.39 -30.38
C SER A 156 15.04 26.97 -30.51
N SER A 157 14.92 28.27 -30.24
CA SER A 157 13.74 29.08 -30.50
C SER A 157 13.74 29.72 -31.89
N GLU A 158 14.75 29.45 -32.71
CA GLU A 158 14.83 29.95 -34.09
C GLU A 158 13.73 29.28 -34.94
N ARG A 159 13.06 30.09 -35.76
CA ARG A 159 12.03 29.58 -36.67
C ARG A 159 12.70 29.00 -37.91
N ASP A 160 12.33 27.78 -38.21
CA ASP A 160 12.74 27.14 -39.46
C ASP A 160 12.08 27.85 -40.66
N SER A 161 12.89 28.09 -41.69
CA SER A 161 12.49 28.72 -42.95
C SER A 161 11.40 27.94 -43.72
N VAL A 162 11.33 26.62 -43.52
CA VAL A 162 10.39 25.74 -44.24
C VAL A 162 9.08 25.60 -43.47
N SER A 163 9.15 25.21 -42.20
CA SER A 163 7.96 24.92 -41.40
C SER A 163 7.35 26.15 -40.70
N ASN A 164 8.04 27.30 -40.70
CA ASN A 164 7.68 28.52 -39.98
C ASN A 164 7.33 28.27 -38.49
N ARG A 165 7.94 27.24 -37.92
CA ARG A 165 7.83 26.84 -36.51
C ARG A 165 9.24 26.67 -35.95
N SER A 166 9.41 27.00 -34.67
CA SER A 166 10.65 26.67 -33.98
C SER A 166 10.63 25.23 -33.47
N LEU A 167 11.81 24.65 -33.25
CA LEU A 167 11.90 23.35 -32.58
C LEU A 167 11.27 23.43 -31.18
N ARG A 168 11.43 24.57 -30.50
CA ARG A 168 10.82 24.85 -29.19
C ARG A 168 9.29 24.83 -29.23
N ASP A 169 8.67 25.25 -30.33
CA ASP A 169 7.21 25.21 -30.49
C ASP A 169 6.65 23.77 -30.47
N GLN A 170 7.45 22.77 -30.88
CA GLN A 170 7.05 21.36 -30.81
C GLN A 170 6.94 20.83 -29.38
N PHE A 171 7.62 21.49 -28.43
CA PHE A 171 7.64 21.11 -27.01
C PHE A 171 6.85 22.08 -26.13
N LYS A 172 5.91 22.85 -26.71
CA LYS A 172 5.10 23.84 -25.98
C LYS A 172 4.30 23.24 -24.83
N ASP A 173 3.75 22.04 -25.01
CA ASP A 173 3.01 21.33 -23.96
C ASP A 173 3.92 20.95 -22.78
N GLU A 174 5.17 20.61 -23.10
CA GLU A 174 6.19 20.30 -22.09
C GLU A 174 6.59 21.55 -21.32
N ASP A 175 6.79 22.67 -22.01
CA ASP A 175 7.07 23.97 -21.39
C ASP A 175 5.92 24.46 -20.49
N TYR A 176 4.66 24.24 -20.90
CA TYR A 176 3.51 24.52 -20.05
C TYR A 176 3.52 23.64 -18.79
N ARG A 177 3.77 22.33 -18.94
CA ARG A 177 3.76 21.37 -17.82
C ARG A 177 4.90 21.63 -16.82
N VAL A 178 6.13 21.77 -17.32
CA VAL A 178 7.10 22.82 -16.95
C VAL A 178 6.70 23.78 -15.81
N LYS A 179 6.11 24.88 -16.27
CA LYS A 179 5.64 26.01 -15.47
C LYS A 179 4.58 25.60 -14.46
N GLN A 180 3.72 24.63 -14.78
CA GLN A 180 2.74 24.12 -13.82
C GLN A 180 3.42 23.43 -12.64
N TRP A 181 4.40 22.55 -12.88
CA TRP A 181 5.17 21.89 -11.83
C TRP A 181 5.87 22.89 -10.92
N MET A 182 6.48 23.93 -11.49
CA MET A 182 7.11 25.02 -10.72
C MET A 182 6.13 25.75 -9.81
N ARG A 183 4.86 25.93 -10.23
CA ARG A 183 3.82 26.57 -9.41
C ARG A 183 3.36 25.67 -8.26
N THR A 184 3.32 24.36 -8.48
CA THR A 184 2.81 23.38 -7.49
C THR A 184 3.88 22.86 -6.53
N ALA A 185 5.16 22.95 -6.87
CA ALA A 185 6.26 22.40 -6.07
C ALA A 185 6.44 23.06 -4.68
N GLY A 186 5.75 24.17 -4.39
CA GLY A 186 5.91 24.93 -3.14
C GLY A 186 7.28 25.59 -3.02
N LYS A 187 7.48 26.42 -1.97
CA LYS A 187 8.78 27.06 -1.66
C LYS A 187 9.74 26.10 -0.93
N ALA A 188 9.80 24.83 -1.31
CA ALA A 188 10.91 23.99 -0.85
C ALA A 188 12.20 24.53 -1.49
N PRO A 189 13.30 24.68 -0.74
CA PRO A 189 14.47 25.37 -1.24
C PRO A 189 14.99 24.68 -2.50
N LEU A 190 15.19 25.45 -3.57
CA LEU A 190 15.84 25.05 -4.82
C LEU A 190 17.31 24.57 -4.62
N TYR A 191 17.76 24.43 -3.37
CA TYR A 191 19.13 24.23 -2.95
C TYR A 191 19.19 23.23 -1.78
N ALA A 192 18.99 21.95 -2.05
CA ALA A 192 19.39 20.78 -1.24
C ALA A 192 18.67 19.59 -1.88
N HIS A 193 19.30 18.70 -2.65
CA HIS A 193 20.49 17.96 -2.32
C HIS A 193 21.18 17.57 -3.64
N HIS A 194 22.49 17.77 -3.73
CA HIS A 194 23.28 17.10 -4.76
C HIS A 194 23.14 15.60 -4.51
N MET A 195 22.68 14.86 -5.50
CA MET A 195 22.47 13.43 -5.37
C MET A 195 23.78 12.71 -5.71
N LYS A 196 24.29 11.96 -4.73
CA LYS A 196 25.48 11.14 -4.92
C LYS A 196 25.13 9.94 -5.78
N CYS A 197 25.89 9.72 -6.83
CA CYS A 197 25.76 8.52 -7.64
C CYS A 197 26.08 7.30 -6.76
N PRO A 198 25.16 6.32 -6.62
CA PRO A 198 25.37 5.16 -5.75
C PRO A 198 26.50 4.24 -6.24
N LYS A 199 26.89 4.37 -7.51
CA LYS A 199 27.94 3.56 -8.14
C LYS A 199 29.35 4.14 -7.94
N CYS A 200 29.51 5.46 -8.03
CA CYS A 200 30.84 6.10 -8.01
C CYS A 200 31.00 7.20 -6.94
N GLY A 201 29.96 7.51 -6.18
CA GLY A 201 29.97 8.51 -5.10
C GLY A 201 29.99 9.97 -5.55
N HIS A 202 30.06 10.25 -6.85
CA HIS A 202 30.11 11.61 -7.37
C HIS A 202 28.79 12.37 -7.16
N GLU A 203 28.88 13.61 -6.72
CA GLU A 203 27.75 14.54 -6.57
C GLU A 203 27.39 15.15 -7.93
N ASN A 204 26.17 14.90 -8.41
CA ASN A 204 25.72 15.39 -9.71
C ASN A 204 24.84 16.62 -9.56
N ALA A 205 24.85 17.48 -10.58
CA ALA A 205 23.93 18.60 -10.67
C ALA A 205 22.47 18.13 -10.78
N LEU A 206 21.53 18.94 -10.29
CA LEU A 206 20.09 18.60 -10.33
C LEU A 206 19.55 18.45 -11.75
N SER A 207 20.13 19.17 -12.71
CA SER A 207 19.76 19.13 -14.13
C SER A 207 20.35 17.95 -14.89
N SER A 208 21.24 17.17 -14.26
CA SER A 208 21.95 16.09 -14.93
C SER A 208 21.15 14.79 -14.86
N PRO A 209 20.64 14.26 -16.00
CA PRO A 209 19.89 13.01 -16.00
C PRO A 209 20.81 11.80 -15.77
N LEU A 210 22.08 11.88 -16.15
CA LEU A 210 23.09 10.83 -16.03
C LEU A 210 24.23 11.29 -15.12
N CYS A 211 24.99 10.36 -14.57
CA CYS A 211 26.14 10.74 -13.76
C CYS A 211 27.24 11.36 -14.63
N GLU A 212 27.67 12.58 -14.31
CA GLU A 212 28.67 13.34 -15.08
C GLU A 212 30.04 12.65 -15.10
N LYS A 213 30.36 11.87 -14.06
CA LYS A 213 31.64 11.15 -13.95
C LYS A 213 31.63 9.76 -14.59
N CYS A 214 30.58 8.97 -14.40
CA CYS A 214 30.57 7.55 -14.80
C CYS A 214 29.49 7.18 -15.83
N GLY A 215 28.67 8.14 -16.28
CA GLY A 215 27.60 7.92 -17.25
C GLY A 215 26.42 7.08 -16.73
N ASN A 216 26.45 6.65 -15.47
CA ASN A 216 25.41 5.79 -14.89
C ASN A 216 24.08 6.53 -14.70
N ALA A 217 22.95 5.85 -14.93
CA ALA A 217 21.60 6.35 -14.65
C ALA A 217 21.32 6.34 -13.13
N PHE A 218 21.98 7.21 -12.38
CA PHE A 218 21.95 7.17 -10.92
C PHE A 218 20.55 7.42 -10.33
N LEU A 219 19.71 8.23 -10.97
CA LEU A 219 18.33 8.48 -10.51
C LEU A 219 17.45 7.24 -10.66
N LEU A 220 17.67 6.44 -11.71
CA LEU A 220 17.01 5.16 -11.89
C LEU A 220 17.40 4.15 -10.80
N ASP A 221 18.68 4.10 -10.42
CA ASP A 221 19.13 3.23 -9.33
C ASP A 221 18.49 3.63 -7.99
N VAL A 222 18.31 4.93 -7.75
CA VAL A 222 17.62 5.45 -6.56
C VAL A 222 16.12 5.13 -6.63
N ALA A 223 15.49 5.33 -7.80
CA ALA A 223 14.09 4.99 -8.04
C ALA A 223 13.80 3.50 -7.81
N ARG A 224 14.65 2.61 -8.33
CA ARG A 224 14.54 1.15 -8.13
C ARG A 224 14.69 0.72 -6.67
N LYS A 225 15.51 1.42 -5.87
CA LYS A 225 15.59 1.17 -4.42
C LYS A 225 14.32 1.61 -3.68
N GLY A 226 13.67 2.65 -4.19
CA GLY A 226 12.37 3.13 -3.72
C GLY A 226 11.22 2.18 -4.07
N ASP A 227 11.28 1.55 -5.25
CA ASP A 227 10.32 0.51 -5.65
C ASP A 227 10.45 -0.70 -4.73
N ASN A 228 9.43 -0.85 -3.89
CA ASN A 228 9.42 -1.83 -2.83
C ASN A 228 8.03 -2.44 -2.76
N LYS A 229 7.44 -2.78 -3.91
CA LYS A 229 6.21 -3.59 -3.97
C LYS A 229 6.31 -4.78 -3.00
N SER A 230 7.44 -5.48 -2.98
CA SER A 230 7.70 -6.58 -2.03
C SER A 230 7.70 -6.16 -0.55
N LYS A 231 8.25 -4.99 -0.18
CA LYS A 231 8.16 -4.51 1.21
C LYS A 231 6.77 -3.98 1.57
N VAL A 232 6.03 -3.41 0.62
CA VAL A 232 4.63 -2.98 0.82
C VAL A 232 3.76 -4.20 1.06
N VAL A 233 3.89 -5.23 0.23
CA VAL A 233 3.24 -6.54 0.42
C VAL A 233 3.64 -7.14 1.76
N GLY A 234 4.93 -7.18 2.09
CA GLY A 234 5.42 -7.70 3.37
C GLY A 234 4.84 -6.95 4.58
N LYS A 235 4.77 -5.61 4.51
CA LYS A 235 4.14 -4.77 5.55
C LYS A 235 2.64 -5.05 5.66
N LEU A 236 1.93 -5.26 4.55
CA LEU A 236 0.50 -5.58 4.54
C LEU A 236 0.21 -6.94 5.17
N VAL A 237 0.99 -7.97 4.82
CA VAL A 237 0.86 -9.31 5.41
C VAL A 237 1.16 -9.27 6.91
N LEU A 238 2.23 -8.56 7.30
CA LEU A 238 2.59 -8.37 8.71
C LEU A 238 1.49 -7.61 9.47
N ALA A 239 0.92 -6.56 8.86
CA ALA A 239 -0.22 -5.83 9.41
C ALA A 239 -1.42 -6.74 9.69
N TRP A 240 -1.79 -7.62 8.75
CA TRP A 240 -2.90 -8.55 8.93
C TRP A 240 -2.64 -9.58 10.03
N GLY A 241 -1.43 -10.16 10.06
CA GLY A 241 -1.05 -11.10 11.10
C GLY A 241 -1.10 -10.46 12.50
N ILE A 242 -0.53 -9.27 12.63
CA ILE A 242 -0.55 -8.52 13.89
C ILE A 242 -1.97 -8.11 14.25
N LEU A 243 -2.77 -7.61 13.31
CA LEU A 243 -4.16 -7.22 13.55
C LEU A 243 -5.01 -8.40 14.04
N ALA A 244 -4.89 -9.58 13.42
CA ALA A 244 -5.61 -10.77 13.86
C ALA A 244 -5.18 -11.21 15.26
N LEU A 245 -3.87 -11.31 15.51
CA LEU A 245 -3.33 -11.64 16.84
C LEU A 245 -3.74 -10.62 17.90
N TYR A 246 -3.79 -9.35 17.51
CA TYR A 246 -4.17 -8.25 18.37
C TYR A 246 -5.61 -8.36 18.84
N ILE A 247 -6.55 -8.59 17.93
CA ILE A 247 -7.97 -8.76 18.26
C ILE A 247 -8.17 -9.97 19.16
N VAL A 248 -7.50 -11.09 18.87
CA VAL A 248 -7.55 -12.31 19.71
C VAL A 248 -6.99 -12.03 21.10
N GLY A 249 -5.85 -11.34 21.20
CA GLY A 249 -5.22 -11.00 22.48
C GLY A 249 -6.08 -10.06 23.33
N VAL A 250 -6.64 -9.01 22.74
CA VAL A 250 -7.55 -8.09 23.43
C VAL A 250 -8.80 -8.83 23.90
N ALA A 251 -9.38 -9.69 23.06
CA ALA A 251 -10.54 -10.49 23.42
C ALA A 251 -10.23 -11.41 24.62
N ALA A 252 -9.11 -12.14 24.59
CA ALA A 252 -8.70 -13.06 25.65
C ALA A 252 -8.46 -12.35 27.00
N VAL A 253 -7.97 -11.11 26.98
CA VAL A 253 -7.81 -10.31 28.21
C VAL A 253 -9.15 -9.74 28.68
N SER A 254 -9.98 -9.26 27.74
CA SER A 254 -11.25 -8.60 28.07
C SER A 254 -12.28 -9.52 28.71
N VAL A 255 -12.28 -10.82 28.38
CA VAL A 255 -13.23 -11.79 28.97
C VAL A 255 -13.02 -12.00 30.47
N ASN A 256 -11.86 -11.61 31.01
CA ASN A 256 -11.53 -11.72 32.43
C ASN A 256 -11.76 -10.41 33.20
N LEU A 257 -12.27 -9.37 32.55
CA LEU A 257 -12.41 -8.03 33.11
C LEU A 257 -13.87 -7.58 33.07
N SER A 258 -14.37 -6.97 34.16
CA SER A 258 -15.72 -6.42 34.22
C SER A 258 -15.75 -4.89 34.25
N GLY A 259 -16.83 -4.32 33.71
CA GLY A 259 -17.15 -2.89 33.79
C GLY A 259 -16.09 -1.95 33.22
N ALA A 260 -15.74 -0.92 33.98
CA ALA A 260 -14.85 0.17 33.55
C ALA A 260 -13.44 -0.29 33.16
N LYS A 261 -12.94 -1.39 33.73
CA LYS A 261 -11.60 -1.94 33.41
C LYS A 261 -11.55 -2.50 31.99
N ALA A 262 -12.61 -3.18 31.55
CA ALA A 262 -12.71 -3.69 30.18
C ALA A 262 -12.75 -2.55 29.15
N VAL A 263 -13.54 -1.50 29.43
CA VAL A 263 -13.61 -0.31 28.58
C VAL A 263 -12.25 0.39 28.46
N GLY A 264 -11.52 0.52 29.58
CA GLY A 264 -10.17 1.08 29.58
C GLY A 264 -9.20 0.29 28.70
N VAL A 265 -9.18 -1.05 28.82
CA VAL A 265 -8.32 -1.92 28.01
C VAL A 265 -8.65 -1.81 26.53
N ILE A 266 -9.93 -1.85 26.15
CA ILE A 266 -10.36 -1.72 24.75
C ILE A 266 -9.98 -0.33 24.18
N SER A 267 -10.11 0.73 24.97
CA SER A 267 -9.81 2.10 24.51
C SER A 267 -8.31 2.30 24.27
N VAL A 268 -7.48 1.87 25.23
CA VAL A 268 -6.01 1.86 25.06
C VAL A 268 -5.62 0.99 23.88
N ALA A 269 -6.35 -0.12 23.69
CA ALA A 269 -6.08 -1.01 22.60
C ALA A 269 -6.31 -0.35 21.21
N LEU A 270 -7.47 0.29 21.02
CA LEU A 270 -7.77 1.00 19.77
C LEU A 270 -6.75 2.10 19.47
N LEU A 271 -6.29 2.84 20.48
CA LEU A 271 -5.25 3.87 20.31
C LEU A 271 -3.90 3.26 19.91
N GLY A 272 -3.51 2.15 20.56
CA GLY A 272 -2.28 1.42 20.22
C GLY A 272 -2.28 0.90 18.80
N LEU A 273 -3.42 0.35 18.35
CA LEU A 273 -3.60 -0.14 16.99
C LEU A 273 -3.51 0.99 15.96
N GLY A 274 -4.16 2.13 16.22
CA GLY A 274 -4.07 3.32 15.39
C GLY A 274 -2.63 3.85 15.27
N GLY A 275 -1.91 3.92 16.39
CA GLY A 275 -0.50 4.32 16.42
C GLY A 275 0.41 3.35 15.66
N PHE A 276 0.18 2.04 15.80
CA PHE A 276 0.92 1.01 15.08
C PHE A 276 0.74 1.14 13.57
N PHE A 277 -0.50 1.31 13.10
CA PHE A 277 -0.77 1.50 11.67
C PHE A 277 -0.16 2.79 11.13
N ALA A 278 -0.27 3.89 11.88
CA ALA A 278 0.34 5.17 11.50
C ALA A 278 1.86 5.05 11.38
N TRP A 279 2.51 4.30 12.27
CA TRP A 279 3.95 4.02 12.20
C TRP A 279 4.32 3.10 11.03
N LEU A 280 3.61 1.97 10.86
CA LEU A 280 3.92 0.96 9.86
C LEU A 280 3.81 1.49 8.42
N PHE A 281 2.77 2.30 8.17
CA PHE A 281 2.48 2.92 6.88
C PHE A 281 3.03 4.34 6.73
N ARG A 282 3.84 4.82 7.69
CA ARG A 282 4.57 6.07 7.51
C ARG A 282 5.46 5.94 6.27
N ARG A 283 5.27 6.86 5.31
CA ARG A 283 6.12 6.91 4.12
C ARG A 283 7.56 7.13 4.58
N PRO A 284 8.53 6.28 4.17
CA PRO A 284 9.92 6.62 4.38
C PRO A 284 10.16 7.95 3.65
N SER A 285 10.63 8.96 4.37
CA SER A 285 11.14 10.16 3.73
C SER A 285 12.31 9.71 2.86
N LEU A 286 12.15 9.84 1.54
CA LEU A 286 13.26 9.69 0.61
C LEU A 286 14.21 10.85 0.92
N ALA A 287 15.22 10.55 1.74
CA ALA A 287 16.37 11.41 1.99
C ALA A 287 17.31 11.34 0.80
#